data_AF-A0A7Y2MEB8-F1
#
_entry.id   AF-A0A7Y2MEB8-F1
#
_cell.length_a   1.000
_cell.length_b   1.000
_cell.length_c   1.000
_cell.angle_alpha   90.00
_cell.angle_beta   90.00
_cell.angle_gamma   90.00
#
_symmetry.space_group_name_H-M   'P 1'
#
loop_
_entity.id
_entity.type
_entity.pdbx_description
1 polymer ?
#
loop_
_entity_poly.entity_id
_entity_poly.type
_entity_poly.pdbx_seq_one_letter_code
_entity_poly.pdbx_strand_id
1 'polypeptide(L)'
;MKAEIRKLAVFLEETHSEMGRTVSPPTRKAAAIAVIRNPFAGRYVEDLTPLIDIGAELGGLLGEKCVVALGIEPSKAESYGKAAMVGENGELEHAAALLHPAMGKPLRAAVEKGAALVPSSKKRGGPGQTLDIPLGHKDAAFVRSHFDGMEVSLNDSPRADEIMVAVAVTDSGRPFARVGGLKVDEIEGKDGLR
;
A
#
# COMPACT_ATOMS: atom_id res chain seq x y z
N MET A 1 17.86 10.42 3.69
CA MET A 1 17.16 11.47 4.49
C MET A 1 16.02 10.80 5.27
N LYS A 2 15.56 11.35 6.41
CA LYS A 2 14.38 10.81 7.12
C LYS A 2 13.08 11.54 6.78
N ALA A 3 11.96 10.86 6.92
CA ALA A 3 10.63 11.45 6.72
C ALA A 3 10.28 12.52 7.78
N GLU A 4 9.88 13.72 7.35
CA GLU A 4 9.21 14.70 8.21
C GLU A 4 7.70 14.43 8.23
N ILE A 5 7.24 13.58 9.16
CA ILE A 5 5.84 13.13 9.24
C ILE A 5 5.00 14.13 10.03
N ARG A 6 3.96 14.71 9.40
CA ARG A 6 2.95 15.53 10.08
C ARG A 6 1.84 14.69 10.69
N LYS A 7 1.39 13.66 9.98
CA LYS A 7 0.22 12.85 10.38
C LYS A 7 0.41 11.39 10.01
N LEU A 8 -0.04 10.50 10.89
CA LEU A 8 -0.24 9.09 10.62
C LEU A 8 -1.73 8.77 10.78
N ALA A 9 -2.25 7.90 9.92
CA ALA A 9 -3.60 7.36 10.03
C ALA A 9 -3.58 5.87 9.70
N VAL A 10 -4.50 5.12 10.31
CA VAL A 10 -4.68 3.70 10.06
C VAL A 10 -6.16 3.42 9.92
N PHE A 11 -6.51 2.68 8.88
CA PHE A 11 -7.87 2.26 8.55
C PHE A 11 -7.92 0.74 8.60
N LEU A 12 -9.00 0.19 9.15
CA LEU A 12 -9.34 -1.23 9.11
C LEU A 12 -10.74 -1.35 8.52
N GLU A 13 -10.87 -2.14 7.46
CA GLU A 13 -12.13 -2.51 6.83
C GLU A 13 -12.37 -4.00 7.06
N GLU A 14 -13.59 -4.36 7.45
CA GLU A 14 -14.05 -5.75 7.55
C GLU A 14 -15.33 -5.95 6.76
N THR A 15 -15.34 -6.95 5.87
CA THR A 15 -16.54 -7.32 5.11
C THR A 15 -17.18 -8.56 5.74
N HIS A 16 -18.32 -8.37 6.41
CA HIS A 16 -19.06 -9.43 7.10
C HIS A 16 -20.13 -10.09 6.22
N SER A 17 -20.59 -9.40 5.16
CA SER A 17 -21.55 -9.94 4.20
C SER A 17 -21.36 -9.30 2.83
N GLU A 18 -21.56 -10.09 1.77
CA GLU A 18 -21.61 -9.60 0.40
C GLU A 18 -22.66 -10.39 -0.40
N MET A 19 -23.46 -9.70 -1.22
CA MET A 19 -24.56 -10.30 -1.99
C MET A 19 -25.53 -11.15 -1.15
N GLY A 20 -25.84 -10.71 0.07
CA GLY A 20 -26.76 -11.41 0.99
C GLY A 20 -26.23 -12.72 1.57
N ARG A 21 -24.93 -13.02 1.41
CA ARG A 21 -24.26 -14.18 1.99
C ARG A 21 -23.32 -13.73 3.10
N THR A 22 -23.23 -14.49 4.17
CA THR A 22 -22.26 -14.26 5.25
C THR A 22 -20.85 -14.57 4.76
N VAL A 23 -19.89 -13.72 5.10
CA VAL A 23 -18.46 -13.92 4.87
C VAL A 23 -17.86 -14.38 6.20
N SER A 24 -17.40 -15.63 6.27
CA SER A 24 -16.94 -16.24 7.52
C SER A 24 -15.64 -17.05 7.29
N PRO A 25 -14.50 -16.64 7.88
CA PRO A 25 -14.32 -15.39 8.63
C PRO A 25 -14.50 -14.14 7.72
N PRO A 26 -14.82 -12.96 8.28
CA PRO A 26 -14.84 -11.71 7.53
C PRO A 26 -13.50 -11.47 6.82
N THR A 27 -13.55 -10.98 5.59
CA THR A 27 -12.31 -10.53 4.90
C THR A 27 -11.89 -9.19 5.46
N ARG A 28 -10.58 -8.97 5.65
CA ARG A 28 -10.08 -7.73 6.26
C ARG A 28 -9.00 -7.07 5.42
N LYS A 29 -9.02 -5.74 5.42
CA LYS A 29 -8.01 -4.88 4.79
C LYS A 29 -7.59 -3.80 5.76
N ALA A 30 -6.28 -3.58 5.89
CA ALA A 30 -5.77 -2.44 6.62
C ALA A 30 -4.95 -1.54 5.71
N ALA A 31 -5.11 -0.23 5.85
CA ALA A 31 -4.26 0.76 5.22
C ALA A 31 -3.64 1.68 6.26
N ALA A 32 -2.33 1.88 6.18
CA ALA A 32 -1.59 2.84 6.98
C ALA A 32 -1.08 3.96 6.07
N ILE A 33 -1.23 5.20 6.54
CA ILE A 33 -0.92 6.41 5.79
C ILE A 33 0.08 7.25 6.58
N ALA A 34 1.08 7.79 5.89
CA ALA A 34 1.91 8.89 6.37
C ALA A 34 1.69 10.12 5.48
N VAL A 35 1.43 11.27 6.11
CA VAL A 35 1.48 12.57 5.44
C VAL A 35 2.81 13.21 5.80
N ILE A 36 3.64 13.42 4.79
CA ILE A 36 4.99 13.95 4.94
C ILE A 36 5.15 15.29 4.24
N ARG A 37 6.10 16.10 4.70
CA ARG A 37 6.57 17.25 3.93
C ARG A 37 7.23 16.76 2.64
N ASN A 38 6.94 17.44 1.53
CA ASN A 38 7.67 17.28 0.27
C ASN A 38 8.95 18.16 0.31
N PRO A 39 10.17 17.57 0.35
CA PRO A 39 11.41 18.35 0.36
C PRO A 39 11.67 19.09 -0.96
N PHE A 40 10.94 18.77 -2.03
CA PHE A 40 11.14 19.31 -3.37
C PHE A 40 9.93 20.12 -3.88
N ALA A 41 8.98 20.46 -3.01
CA ALA A 41 7.87 21.33 -3.41
C ALA A 41 8.36 22.67 -4.00
N GLY A 42 7.75 23.11 -5.09
CA GLY A 42 7.99 24.39 -5.75
C GLY A 42 9.28 24.46 -6.58
N ARG A 43 10.00 23.35 -6.78
CA ARG A 43 11.25 23.32 -7.55
C ARG A 43 11.42 22.03 -8.34
N TYR A 44 12.18 22.11 -9.42
CA TYR A 44 12.62 20.95 -10.20
C TYR A 44 13.97 20.46 -9.67
N VAL A 45 14.10 19.15 -9.41
CA VAL A 45 15.31 18.53 -8.87
C VAL A 45 15.55 17.21 -9.59
N GLU A 46 16.74 17.04 -10.16
CA GLU A 46 17.14 15.81 -10.88
C GLU A 46 17.35 14.63 -9.92
N ASP A 47 18.02 14.87 -8.79
CA ASP A 47 18.32 13.82 -7.81
C ASP A 47 17.18 13.66 -6.78
N LEU A 48 16.34 12.65 -7.02
CA LEU A 48 15.24 12.27 -6.14
C LEU A 48 15.62 11.19 -5.11
N THR A 49 16.90 10.83 -4.98
CA THR A 49 17.39 9.83 -4.00
C THR A 49 16.88 10.09 -2.57
N PRO A 50 16.78 11.34 -2.08
CA PRO A 50 16.21 11.59 -0.75
C PRO A 50 14.77 11.08 -0.58
N LEU A 51 13.94 11.15 -1.62
CA LEU A 51 12.57 10.59 -1.58
C LEU A 51 12.56 9.07 -1.69
N ILE A 52 13.52 8.47 -2.39
CA ILE A 52 13.70 7.00 -2.44
C ILE A 52 14.04 6.45 -1.05
N ASP A 53 14.95 7.10 -0.32
CA ASP A 53 15.33 6.74 1.04
C ASP A 53 14.13 6.83 1.99
N ILE A 54 13.38 7.93 1.91
CA ILE A 54 12.15 8.14 2.69
C ILE A 54 11.13 7.05 2.38
N GLY A 55 10.98 6.68 1.10
CA GLY A 55 10.12 5.59 0.67
C GLY A 55 10.48 4.25 1.32
N ALA A 56 11.78 3.94 1.41
CA ALA A 56 12.26 2.76 2.12
C ALA A 56 11.91 2.77 3.61
N GLU A 57 12.16 3.89 4.30
CA GLU A 57 11.79 4.05 5.71
C GLU A 57 10.27 3.84 5.93
N LEU A 58 9.44 4.51 5.12
CA LEU A 58 7.99 4.45 5.23
C LEU A 58 7.42 3.06 4.89
N GLY A 59 8.05 2.32 3.98
CA GLY A 59 7.61 0.97 3.61
C GLY A 59 7.54 0.01 4.81
N GLY A 60 8.58 0.01 5.64
CA GLY A 60 8.61 -0.81 6.86
C GLY A 60 7.62 -0.31 7.91
N LEU A 61 7.64 1.00 8.19
CA LEU A 61 6.77 1.63 9.20
C LEU A 61 5.28 1.42 8.90
N LEU A 62 4.86 1.64 7.65
CA LEU A 62 3.45 1.53 7.28
C LEU A 62 3.02 0.06 7.15
N GLY A 63 3.91 -0.83 6.68
CA GLY A 63 3.65 -2.28 6.67
C GLY A 63 3.41 -2.83 8.08
N GLU A 64 4.26 -2.49 9.04
CA GLU A 64 4.11 -2.90 10.44
C GLU A 64 2.79 -2.39 11.04
N LYS A 65 2.42 -1.13 10.78
CA LYS A 65 1.15 -0.57 11.24
C LYS A 65 -0.06 -1.34 10.70
N CYS A 66 -0.03 -1.79 9.45
CA CYS A 66 -1.11 -2.61 8.91
C CYS A 66 -1.20 -3.98 9.59
N VAL A 67 -0.06 -4.65 9.82
CA VAL A 67 -0.02 -5.95 10.51
C VAL A 67 -0.57 -5.82 11.94
N VAL A 68 -0.15 -4.78 12.67
CA VAL A 68 -0.67 -4.47 14.02
C VAL A 68 -2.18 -4.21 13.98
N ALA A 69 -2.67 -3.44 13.00
CA ALA A 69 -4.09 -3.12 12.88
C ALA A 69 -4.96 -4.33 12.54
N LEU A 70 -4.44 -5.26 11.72
CA LEU A 70 -5.10 -6.54 11.44
C LEU A 70 -5.04 -7.49 12.65
N GLY A 71 -4.13 -7.26 13.60
CA GLY A 71 -3.94 -8.14 14.75
C GLY A 71 -3.49 -9.54 14.33
N ILE A 72 -2.61 -9.63 13.33
CA ILE A 72 -2.12 -10.89 12.77
C ILE A 72 -0.62 -11.04 12.96
N GLU A 73 -0.13 -12.27 12.90
CA GLU A 73 1.29 -12.53 12.65
C GLU A 73 1.66 -12.07 11.24
N PRO A 74 2.86 -11.51 11.00
CA PRO A 74 3.30 -11.08 9.67
C PRO A 74 3.09 -12.11 8.55
N SER A 75 3.36 -13.39 8.82
CA SER A 75 3.16 -14.52 7.89
C SER A 75 1.72 -14.72 7.42
N LYS A 76 0.73 -14.14 8.09
CA LYS A 76 -0.70 -14.24 7.74
C LYS A 76 -1.17 -13.16 6.79
N ALA A 77 -0.33 -12.18 6.47
CA ALA A 77 -0.64 -11.23 5.40
C ALA A 77 -0.74 -11.99 4.07
N GLU A 78 -1.79 -11.76 3.29
CA GLU A 78 -1.99 -12.39 1.97
C GLU A 78 -1.70 -11.42 0.82
N SER A 79 -2.10 -10.16 0.93
CA SER A 79 -1.87 -9.14 -0.09
C SER A 79 -1.15 -7.91 0.44
N TYR A 80 -0.51 -7.19 -0.48
CA TYR A 80 -0.04 -5.84 -0.22
C TYR A 80 -0.29 -4.89 -1.40
N GLY A 81 -0.18 -3.60 -1.10
CA GLY A 81 -0.32 -2.51 -2.05
C GLY A 81 0.36 -1.26 -1.54
N LYS A 82 0.75 -0.36 -2.45
CA LYS A 82 1.29 0.95 -2.07
C LYS A 82 0.77 2.05 -2.99
N ALA A 83 0.59 3.24 -2.46
CA ALA A 83 0.18 4.38 -3.26
C ALA A 83 0.74 5.69 -2.71
N ALA A 84 0.81 6.71 -3.55
CA ALA A 84 1.19 8.05 -3.13
C ALA A 84 0.38 9.12 -3.88
N MET A 85 -0.05 10.14 -3.13
CA MET A 85 -0.68 11.35 -3.65
C MET A 85 0.17 12.57 -3.31
N VAL A 86 0.65 13.26 -4.33
CA VAL A 86 1.51 14.45 -4.19
C VAL A 86 0.66 15.70 -4.25
N GLY A 87 0.90 16.63 -3.32
CA GLY A 87 0.30 17.95 -3.30
C GLY A 87 0.61 18.79 -4.53
N GLU A 88 -0.15 19.85 -4.73
CA GLU A 88 -0.11 20.68 -5.94
C GLU A 88 1.26 21.32 -6.23
N ASN A 89 2.11 21.56 -5.24
CA ASN A 89 3.45 22.13 -5.48
C ASN A 89 4.52 21.07 -5.78
N GLY A 90 4.17 19.79 -5.81
CA GLY A 90 5.07 18.72 -6.27
C GLY A 90 4.77 18.21 -7.67
N GLU A 91 5.51 17.20 -8.09
CA GLU A 91 5.34 16.49 -9.36
C GLU A 91 5.12 14.98 -9.17
N LEU A 92 4.76 14.28 -10.24
CA LEU A 92 4.44 12.85 -10.19
C LEU A 92 5.68 12.00 -9.88
N GLU A 93 6.86 12.47 -10.27
CA GLU A 93 8.15 11.84 -10.02
C GLU A 93 8.47 11.81 -8.52
N HIS A 94 7.97 12.76 -7.73
CA HIS A 94 8.09 12.70 -6.27
C HIS A 94 7.36 11.48 -5.67
N ALA A 95 6.14 11.18 -6.17
CA ALA A 95 5.44 9.94 -5.81
C ALA A 95 6.20 8.71 -6.32
N ALA A 96 6.71 8.76 -7.56
CA ALA A 96 7.44 7.65 -8.15
C ALA A 96 8.69 7.29 -7.34
N ALA A 97 9.45 8.30 -6.88
CA ALA A 97 10.63 8.14 -6.05
C ALA A 97 10.29 7.48 -4.70
N LEU A 98 9.24 7.93 -4.02
CA LEU A 98 8.76 7.30 -2.79
C LEU A 98 8.35 5.84 -3.00
N LEU A 99 7.69 5.53 -4.11
CA LEU A 99 7.23 4.19 -4.43
C LEU A 99 8.28 3.34 -5.16
N HIS A 100 9.53 3.79 -5.23
CA HIS A 100 10.63 3.04 -5.84
C HIS A 100 10.78 1.62 -5.26
N PRO A 101 11.32 0.63 -6.00
CA PRO A 101 11.56 -0.72 -5.48
C PRO A 101 12.30 -0.81 -4.14
N ALA A 102 13.06 0.23 -3.76
CA ALA A 102 13.70 0.33 -2.44
C ALA A 102 12.70 0.21 -1.28
N MET A 103 11.45 0.68 -1.44
CA MET A 103 10.35 0.49 -0.46
C MET A 103 9.97 -1.00 -0.29
N GLY A 104 10.16 -1.81 -1.32
CA GLY A 104 9.71 -3.20 -1.33
C GLY A 104 10.41 -4.08 -0.29
N LYS A 105 11.73 -3.93 -0.11
CA LYS A 105 12.50 -4.74 0.86
C LYS A 105 12.00 -4.59 2.31
N PRO A 106 11.89 -3.38 2.89
CA PRO A 106 11.40 -3.21 4.25
C PRO A 106 9.92 -3.58 4.40
N LEU A 107 9.08 -3.31 3.40
CA LEU A 107 7.67 -3.75 3.43
C LEU A 107 7.55 -5.29 3.48
N ARG A 108 8.28 -6.00 2.61
CA ARG A 108 8.31 -7.48 2.60
C ARG A 108 8.86 -8.07 3.89
N ALA A 109 9.74 -7.36 4.60
CA ALA A 109 10.18 -7.77 5.92
C ALA A 109 9.05 -7.65 6.95
N ALA A 110 8.26 -6.57 6.88
CA ALA A 110 7.12 -6.35 7.80
C ALA A 110 5.98 -7.37 7.64
N VAL A 111 5.81 -7.97 6.45
CA VAL A 111 4.77 -8.98 6.18
C VAL A 111 5.31 -10.39 5.95
N GLU A 112 6.53 -10.67 6.43
CA GLU A 112 7.22 -11.95 6.31
C GLU A 112 7.18 -12.55 4.89
N LYS A 113 8.10 -12.06 4.05
CA LYS A 113 8.28 -12.41 2.63
C LYS A 113 7.27 -11.71 1.71
N GLY A 114 7.28 -12.09 0.44
CA GLY A 114 6.51 -11.46 -0.63
C GLY A 114 7.35 -11.36 -1.89
N ALA A 115 7.39 -12.44 -2.67
CA ALA A 115 8.19 -12.48 -3.88
C ALA A 115 7.63 -11.57 -4.99
N ALA A 116 6.31 -11.33 -5.00
CA ALA A 116 5.64 -10.56 -6.04
C ALA A 116 6.04 -9.08 -6.04
N LEU A 117 5.92 -8.43 -7.19
CA LEU A 117 6.01 -6.97 -7.25
C LEU A 117 4.86 -6.35 -6.44
N VAL A 118 5.17 -5.39 -5.56
CA VAL A 118 4.14 -4.65 -4.83
C VAL A 118 3.40 -3.75 -5.82
N PRO A 119 2.10 -3.97 -6.10
CA PRO A 119 1.34 -3.13 -7.03
C PRO A 119 1.26 -1.71 -6.49
N SER A 120 1.26 -0.73 -7.40
CA SER A 120 1.25 0.67 -6.98
C SER A 120 0.50 1.62 -7.89
N SER A 121 -0.03 2.67 -7.29
CA SER A 121 -0.65 3.80 -7.98
C SER A 121 -0.02 5.11 -7.50
N LYS A 122 0.00 6.12 -8.39
CA LYS A 122 0.50 7.46 -8.07
C LYS A 122 -0.41 8.51 -8.65
N LYS A 123 -0.66 9.57 -7.89
CA LYS A 123 -1.59 10.65 -8.22
C LYS A 123 -0.98 12.00 -7.80
N ARG A 124 -1.39 13.07 -8.47
CA ARG A 124 -1.36 14.42 -7.90
C ARG A 124 -2.77 14.76 -7.45
N GLY A 125 -2.88 15.45 -6.31
CA GLY A 125 -4.17 15.77 -5.71
C GLY A 125 -4.03 16.80 -4.60
N GLY A 126 -5.17 17.19 -4.04
CA GLY A 126 -5.25 18.13 -2.92
C GLY A 126 -5.96 17.53 -1.70
N PRO A 127 -6.14 18.34 -0.64
CA PRO A 127 -6.76 17.91 0.60
C PRO A 127 -8.11 17.22 0.40
N GLY A 128 -8.28 16.04 1.02
CA GLY A 128 -9.54 15.30 1.02
C GLY A 128 -9.80 14.46 -0.23
N GLN A 129 -8.92 14.46 -1.23
CA GLN A 129 -9.06 13.57 -2.37
C GLN A 129 -8.83 12.10 -1.98
N THR A 130 -9.60 11.20 -2.59
CA THR A 130 -9.46 9.75 -2.42
C THR A 130 -8.25 9.21 -3.17
N LEU A 131 -7.53 8.29 -2.52
CA LEU A 131 -6.40 7.57 -3.08
C LEU A 131 -6.71 6.06 -3.10
N ASP A 132 -6.72 5.49 -4.31
CA ASP A 132 -6.84 4.03 -4.52
C ASP A 132 -5.49 3.32 -4.34
N ILE A 133 -5.45 2.36 -3.42
CA ILE A 133 -4.31 1.48 -3.21
C ILE A 133 -4.61 0.14 -3.90
N PRO A 134 -3.95 -0.20 -5.02
CA PRO A 134 -4.15 -1.50 -5.64
C PRO A 134 -3.55 -2.61 -4.78
N LEU A 135 -4.24 -3.75 -4.68
CA LEU A 135 -3.83 -4.91 -3.90
C LEU A 135 -3.55 -6.11 -4.81
N GLY A 136 -2.53 -6.88 -4.44
CA GLY A 136 -2.20 -8.16 -5.08
C GLY A 136 -1.52 -9.10 -4.10
N HIS A 137 -1.66 -10.41 -4.32
CA HIS A 137 -1.09 -11.43 -3.43
C HIS A 137 0.42 -11.26 -3.31
N LYS A 138 0.93 -11.30 -2.08
CA LYS A 138 2.33 -10.96 -1.80
C LYS A 138 3.31 -11.96 -2.41
N ASP A 139 2.94 -13.23 -2.46
CA ASP A 139 3.87 -14.28 -2.89
C ASP A 139 3.82 -14.59 -4.40
N ALA A 140 2.73 -14.25 -5.11
CA ALA A 140 2.58 -14.52 -6.53
C ALA A 140 1.60 -13.55 -7.22
N ALA A 141 2.09 -12.81 -8.23
CA ALA A 141 1.34 -11.76 -8.90
C ALA A 141 0.11 -12.26 -9.69
N PHE A 142 0.01 -13.54 -10.04
CA PHE A 142 -1.12 -14.07 -10.82
C PHE A 142 -2.25 -14.70 -10.01
N VAL A 143 -2.18 -14.66 -8.67
CA VAL A 143 -3.24 -15.19 -7.80
C VAL A 143 -4.48 -14.31 -7.92
N ARG A 144 -5.44 -14.76 -8.75
CA ARG A 144 -6.54 -13.92 -9.24
C ARG A 144 -7.59 -13.59 -8.18
N SER A 145 -7.68 -14.40 -7.12
CA SER A 145 -8.56 -14.14 -5.99
C SER A 145 -8.18 -12.88 -5.20
N HIS A 146 -6.96 -12.36 -5.38
CA HIS A 146 -6.38 -11.28 -4.56
C HIS A 146 -6.21 -9.94 -5.29
N PHE A 147 -6.58 -9.86 -6.56
CA PHE A 147 -6.71 -8.56 -7.23
C PHE A 147 -7.87 -7.78 -6.63
N ASP A 148 -7.56 -6.64 -6.04
CA ASP A 148 -8.52 -5.79 -5.34
C ASP A 148 -7.98 -4.37 -5.19
N GLY A 149 -8.70 -3.50 -4.49
CA GLY A 149 -8.24 -2.19 -4.05
C GLY A 149 -8.74 -1.84 -2.65
N MET A 150 -8.13 -0.80 -2.08
CA MET A 150 -8.61 -0.13 -0.88
C MET A 150 -8.53 1.37 -1.09
N GLU A 151 -9.64 2.08 -0.88
CA GLU A 151 -9.70 3.53 -0.92
C GLU A 151 -9.34 4.11 0.44
N VAL A 152 -8.56 5.20 0.44
CA VAL A 152 -8.30 6.01 1.63
C VAL A 152 -8.40 7.50 1.32
N SER A 153 -8.79 8.30 2.30
CA SER A 153 -8.76 9.76 2.21
C SER A 153 -8.47 10.38 3.57
N LEU A 154 -7.89 11.57 3.56
CA LEU A 154 -7.67 12.39 4.75
C LEU A 154 -8.13 13.81 4.44
N ASN A 155 -9.10 14.32 5.21
CA ASN A 155 -9.82 15.56 4.91
C ASN A 155 -8.92 16.79 4.66
N ASP A 156 -7.73 16.84 5.27
CA ASP A 156 -6.81 17.97 5.24
C ASP A 156 -5.51 17.69 4.47
N SER A 157 -5.42 16.57 3.76
CA SER A 157 -4.16 16.06 3.18
C SER A 157 -4.33 15.46 1.77
N PRO A 158 -3.29 15.48 0.94
CA PRO A 158 -2.03 16.24 1.12
C PRO A 158 -2.27 17.74 0.89
N ARG A 159 -1.63 18.60 1.70
CA ARG A 159 -1.50 20.03 1.37
C ARG A 159 -0.55 20.21 0.18
N ALA A 160 -0.49 21.42 -0.38
CA ALA A 160 0.30 21.71 -1.57
C ALA A 160 1.77 21.26 -1.48
N ASP A 161 2.41 21.44 -0.32
CA ASP A 161 3.82 21.08 -0.07
C ASP A 161 3.98 19.71 0.62
N GLU A 162 2.98 18.84 0.52
CA GLU A 162 2.97 17.53 1.20
C GLU A 162 2.84 16.38 0.22
N ILE A 163 3.12 15.18 0.72
CA ILE A 163 2.83 13.91 0.03
C ILE A 163 2.13 13.00 1.03
N MET A 164 1.01 12.42 0.61
CA MET A 164 0.33 11.35 1.32
C MET A 164 0.82 10.01 0.76
N VAL A 165 1.50 9.21 1.58
CA VAL A 165 2.01 7.87 1.22
C VAL A 165 1.21 6.83 1.97
N ALA A 166 0.75 5.80 1.28
CA ALA A 166 -0.08 4.75 1.85
C ALA A 166 0.45 3.36 1.51
N VAL A 167 0.35 2.45 2.46
CA VAL A 167 0.53 1.00 2.28
C VAL A 167 -0.75 0.32 2.73
N ALA A 168 -1.20 -0.67 1.97
CA ALA A 168 -2.30 -1.54 2.37
C ALA A 168 -1.83 -2.99 2.48
N VAL A 169 -2.43 -3.73 3.41
CA VAL A 169 -2.21 -5.17 3.64
C VAL A 169 -3.57 -5.83 3.86
N THR A 170 -3.73 -7.06 3.38
CA THR A 170 -4.89 -7.90 3.69
C THR A 170 -4.46 -9.20 4.34
N ASP A 171 -5.36 -9.86 5.06
CA ASP A 171 -5.21 -11.23 5.57
C ASP A 171 -6.09 -12.25 4.83
N SER A 172 -6.69 -11.80 3.72
CA SER A 172 -7.60 -12.59 2.89
C SER A 172 -7.60 -12.08 1.44
N GLY A 173 -8.07 -12.92 0.51
CA GLY A 173 -8.53 -12.51 -0.83
C GLY A 173 -9.93 -11.88 -0.84
N ARG A 174 -10.52 -11.73 -2.03
CA ARG A 174 -11.91 -11.22 -2.19
C ARG A 174 -12.94 -12.18 -1.54
N PRO A 175 -14.04 -11.68 -0.95
CA PRO A 175 -14.96 -12.49 -0.12
C PRO A 175 -15.50 -13.76 -0.78
N PHE A 176 -15.86 -13.68 -2.07
CA PHE A 176 -16.42 -14.80 -2.81
C PHE A 176 -15.73 -14.97 -4.18
N ALA A 177 -14.40 -14.99 -4.20
CA ALA A 177 -13.62 -15.11 -5.44
C ALA A 177 -14.01 -16.36 -6.26
N ARG A 178 -14.45 -16.15 -7.52
CA ARG A 178 -15.03 -17.20 -8.38
C ARG A 178 -14.79 -16.99 -9.88
N VAL A 179 -13.68 -16.36 -10.24
CA VAL A 179 -13.36 -15.98 -11.64
C VAL A 179 -12.11 -16.71 -12.18
N GLY A 180 -11.78 -17.87 -11.61
CA GLY A 180 -10.64 -18.70 -12.00
C GLY A 180 -9.27 -18.07 -11.68
N GLY A 181 -8.24 -18.46 -12.44
CA GLY A 181 -6.85 -18.02 -12.26
C GLY A 181 -6.05 -18.92 -11.30
N LEU A 182 -4.78 -18.55 -11.09
CA LEU A 182 -3.89 -19.24 -10.15
C LEU A 182 -4.47 -19.12 -8.74
N LYS A 183 -4.47 -20.23 -7.99
CA LYS A 183 -4.90 -20.30 -6.59
C LYS A 183 -3.71 -20.18 -5.64
N VAL A 184 -4.00 -19.88 -4.37
CA VAL A 184 -2.99 -19.74 -3.31
C VAL A 184 -2.24 -21.05 -3.06
N ASP A 185 -2.93 -22.18 -3.13
CA ASP A 185 -2.36 -23.53 -2.95
C ASP A 185 -1.56 -24.02 -4.17
N GLU A 186 -1.59 -23.28 -5.27
CA GLU A 186 -0.85 -23.55 -6.50
C GLU A 186 0.42 -22.69 -6.60
N ILE A 187 0.74 -21.90 -5.57
CA ILE A 187 1.88 -20.98 -5.59
C ILE A 187 3.21 -21.75 -5.60
N GLU A 188 4.09 -21.43 -6.55
CA GLU A 188 5.47 -21.93 -6.58
C GLU A 188 6.43 -21.05 -5.78
N GLY A 189 6.23 -19.72 -5.84
CA GLY A 189 6.97 -18.73 -5.04
C GLY A 189 8.41 -18.49 -5.51
N LYS A 190 8.76 -18.86 -6.75
CA LYS A 190 10.15 -18.75 -7.28
C LYS A 190 10.46 -17.40 -7.90
N ASP A 191 9.52 -16.83 -8.66
CA ASP A 191 9.71 -15.62 -9.46
C ASP A 191 8.78 -14.47 -9.04
N GLY A 192 7.91 -14.70 -8.06
CA GLY A 192 6.90 -13.76 -7.62
C GLY A 192 5.72 -13.59 -8.59
N LEU A 193 5.64 -14.42 -9.63
CA LEU A 193 4.54 -14.43 -10.59
C LEU A 193 3.58 -15.59 -10.32
N ARG A 194 4.13 -16.77 -10.11
CA ARG A 194 3.38 -18.01 -9.82
C ARG A 194 3.80 -18.62 -8.51
#